data_AF-A0A1V1ZIZ3-F1
#
_entry.id   AF-A0A1V1ZIZ3-F1
#
_cell.length_a   1.000
_cell.length_b   1.000
_cell.length_c   1.000
_cell.angle_alpha   90.00
_cell.angle_beta   90.00
_cell.angle_gamma   90.00
#
_symmetry.space_group_name_H-M   'P 1'
#
loop_
_entity.id
_entity.type
_entity.pdbx_description
1 polymer ?
#
loop_
_entity_poly.entity_id
_entity_poly.type
_entity_poly.pdbx_seq_one_letter_code
_entity_poly.pdbx_strand_id
1 'polypeptide(L)' 'MNTLIQNILVITALVLAVAFLVKKFFWTKKAPTKSCGKDDCGCH' A
#
# COMPACT_ATOMS: atom_id res chain seq x y z
N MET A 1 1.75 13.55 -33.79
CA MET A 1 2.01 13.31 -32.35
C MET A 1 1.02 14.13 -31.56
N ASN A 2 -0.05 13.51 -31.05
CA ASN A 2 -1.10 14.24 -30.36
C ASN A 2 -0.73 14.36 -28.87
N THR A 3 -0.26 15.53 -28.45
CA THR A 3 0.23 15.78 -27.09
C THR A 3 -0.80 15.45 -26.00
N LEU A 4 -2.10 15.58 -26.33
CA LEU A 4 -3.21 15.19 -25.45
C LEU A 4 -3.15 13.72 -25.02
N ILE A 5 -2.92 12.78 -25.94
CA ILE A 5 -2.96 11.34 -25.58
C ILE A 5 -1.72 10.91 -24.80
N GLN A 6 -0.56 11.49 -25.10
CA GLN A 6 0.67 11.24 -24.35
C GLN A 6 0.57 11.81 -22.93
N ASN A 7 -0.02 13.00 -22.76
CA ASN A 7 -0.21 13.61 -21.45
C ASN A 7 -1.16 12.79 -20.57
N ILE A 8 -2.24 12.25 -21.14
CA ILE A 8 -3.15 11.33 -20.44
C ILE A 8 -2.40 10.07 -19.98
N LEU A 9 -1.56 9.50 -20.85
CA LEU A 9 -0.79 8.28 -20.52
C LEU A 9 0.24 8.54 -19.43
N VAL A 10 0.93 9.69 -19.48
CA VAL A 10 1.91 10.08 -18.47
C VAL A 10 1.25 10.34 -17.12
N ILE A 11 0.13 11.08 -17.09
CA ILE A 11 -0.60 11.37 -15.85
C ILE A 11 -1.15 10.07 -15.25
N THR A 12 -1.74 9.20 -16.05
CA THR A 12 -2.27 7.92 -15.55
C THR A 12 -1.15 7.01 -15.05
N ALA A 13 -0.02 6.90 -15.74
CA ALA A 13 1.14 6.14 -15.26
C ALA A 13 1.70 6.70 -13.94
N LEU A 14 1.79 8.03 -13.82
CA LEU A 14 2.22 8.69 -12.58
C LEU A 14 1.27 8.39 -11.43
N VAL A 15 -0.04 8.55 -11.64
CA VAL A 15 -1.07 8.28 -10.63
C VAL A 15 -1.03 6.81 -10.19
N LEU A 16 -0.90 5.87 -11.13
CA LEU A 16 -0.79 4.44 -10.81
C LEU A 16 0.47 4.12 -10.01
N ALA A 17 1.62 4.71 -10.37
CA ALA A 17 2.87 4.52 -9.64
C ALA A 17 2.77 5.05 -8.20
N VAL A 18 2.24 6.26 -8.01
CA VAL A 18 2.03 6.84 -6.69
C VAL A 18 1.02 6.02 -5.89
N ALA A 19 -0.12 5.61 -6.49
CA ALA A 19 -1.11 4.79 -5.82
C ALA A 19 -0.55 3.42 -5.40
N PHE A 20 0.29 2.80 -6.24
CA PHE A 20 0.97 1.54 -5.91
C PHE A 20 1.95 1.71 -4.76
N LEU A 21 2.74 2.79 -4.74
CA LEU A 21 3.67 3.09 -3.65
C LEU A 21 2.92 3.37 -2.34
N VAL A 22 1.85 4.19 -2.39
CA VAL A 22 1.00 4.46 -1.23
C VAL A 22 0.38 3.17 -0.71
N LYS A 23 -0.16 2.33 -1.59
CA LYS A 23 -0.69 1.02 -1.20
C LYS A 23 0.40 0.11 -0.62
N LYS A 24 1.59 0.06 -1.20
CA LYS A 24 2.66 -0.82 -0.73
C LYS A 24 3.20 -0.41 0.64
N PHE A 25 3.39 0.88 0.88
CA PHE A 25 4.06 1.37 2.08
C PHE A 25 3.12 1.85 3.19
N PHE A 26 1.97 2.42 2.85
CA PHE A 26 1.00 2.92 3.82
C PHE A 26 -0.17 1.96 4.04
N TRP A 27 -0.42 1.03 3.11
CA TRP A 27 -1.38 -0.07 3.31
C TRP A 27 -0.72 -1.32 3.87
N THR A 28 0.22 -1.15 4.80
CA THR A 28 0.52 -2.22 5.75
C THR A 28 -0.70 -2.37 6.65
N LYS A 29 -1.52 -3.39 6.37
CA LYS A 29 -2.52 -3.82 7.35
C LYS A 29 -1.73 -4.28 8.57
N LYS A 30 -1.67 -3.43 9.60
CA LYS A 30 -1.40 -3.93 10.95
C LYS A 30 -2.42 -5.06 11.15
N ALA A 31 -1.94 -6.28 11.29
CA ALA A 31 -2.81 -7.37 11.74
C ALA A 31 -3.54 -6.83 12.97
N PRO A 32 -4.87 -6.99 13.10
CA PRO A 32 -5.53 -6.65 14.33
C PRO A 32 -4.85 -7.47 15.41
N THR A 33 -4.03 -6.83 16.25
CA THR A 33 -3.46 -7.43 17.46
C THR A 33 -4.61 -7.62 18.42
N LYS A 34 -5.44 -8.62 18.16
CA LYS A 34 -6.40 -9.16 19.09
C LYS A 34 -5.68 -10.34 19.74
N SER A 35 -5.30 -10.14 21.00
CA SER A 35 -4.80 -11.16 21.94
C SER A 35 -3.29 -11.26 22.17
N CYS A 36 -2.66 -10.18 22.65
CA CYS A 36 -1.66 -10.30 23.71
C CYS A 36 -2.23 -9.61 24.95
N GLY A 37 -2.87 -10.39 25.80
CA GLY A 37 -3.56 -9.88 26.98
C GLY A 37 -4.39 -10.94 27.68
N LYS A 38 -3.79 -12.14 27.87
CA LYS A 38 -4.12 -13.15 28.88
C LYS A 38 -3.21 -14.34 28.68
N ASP A 39 -2.40 -14.57 29.70
CA ASP A 39 -1.78 -15.85 30.06
C ASP A 39 -0.69 -16.35 29.11
N ASP A 40 0.54 -16.24 29.63
CA ASP A 40 1.55 -17.30 29.68
C ASP A 40 1.44 -18.42 28.64
N CYS A 41 2.55 -18.65 27.93
CA CYS A 41 3.13 -19.97 27.66
C CYS A 41 3.58 -20.12 26.20
N GLY A 42 4.89 -20.29 26.00
CA GLY A 42 5.43 -20.75 24.72
C GLY A 42 6.90 -20.46 24.43
N CYS A 43 7.61 -19.69 25.26
CA CYS A 43 9.07 -19.66 25.25
C CYS A 43 9.59 -20.55 26.37
N HIS A 44 10.29 -21.62 26.00
CA HIS A 44 11.20 -22.34 26.88
C HIS A 44 12.55 -21.60 26.89
#